data_AF-A0A1S3IBW6-F1
#
_entry.id   AF-A0A1S3IBW6-F1
#
_cell.length_a   1.000
_cell.length_b   1.000
_cell.length_c   1.000
_cell.angle_alpha   90.00
_cell.angle_beta   90.00
_cell.angle_gamma   90.00
#
_symmetry.space_group_name_H-M   'P 1'
#
loop_
_entity.id
_entity.type
_entity.pdbx_description
1 polymer ?
#
loop_
_entity_poly.entity_id
_entity_poly.type
_entity_poly.pdbx_seq_one_letter_code
_entity_poly.pdbx_strand_id
1 'polypeptide(L)'
;MWAGENQEKYCGDYWWTNLLYVNNVVDTKKLCFGWSWYLANDMQFFVITPFILLPLFWSRIAGAVIMFLLLLGCWISSGSVSAYHKYGPNGVGGNE
;
A
#
# COMPACT_ATOMS: atom_id res chain seq x y z
N MET A 1 -23.30 -2.83 8.08
CA MET A 1 -23.55 -2.61 6.63
C MET A 1 -23.90 -1.14 6.37
N TRP A 2 -23.05 -0.19 6.75
CA TRP A 2 -23.41 1.24 6.70
C TRP A 2 -22.28 2.07 6.07
N ALA A 3 -22.55 2.69 4.92
CA ALA A 3 -21.92 3.93 4.45
C ALA A 3 -22.53 4.36 3.08
N GLY A 4 -23.84 4.60 3.00
CA GLY A 4 -24.51 4.90 1.72
C GLY A 4 -24.38 6.35 1.22
N GLU A 5 -24.26 7.34 2.11
CA GLU A 5 -24.49 8.74 1.70
C GLU A 5 -23.23 9.44 1.16
N ASN A 6 -22.05 9.11 1.69
CA ASN A 6 -20.78 9.71 1.26
C ASN A 6 -20.19 9.00 0.04
N GLN A 7 -20.48 7.72 -0.16
CA GLN A 7 -19.95 6.95 -1.28
C GLN A 7 -20.47 7.47 -2.62
N GLU A 8 -21.75 7.86 -2.72
CA GLU A 8 -22.31 8.37 -3.99
C GLU A 8 -21.62 9.65 -4.47
N LYS A 9 -21.36 10.61 -3.57
CA LYS A 9 -20.69 11.88 -3.94
C LYS A 9 -19.23 11.66 -4.33
N TYR A 10 -18.50 10.80 -3.62
CA TYR A 10 -17.12 10.48 -3.97
C TYR A 10 -17.01 9.57 -5.20
N CYS A 11 -18.00 8.72 -5.47
CA CYS A 11 -17.99 7.86 -6.65
C CYS A 11 -18.24 8.64 -7.95
N GLY A 12 -19.10 9.65 -7.92
CA GLY A 12 -19.36 10.50 -9.10
C GLY A 12 -18.10 11.19 -9.63
N ASP A 13 -17.26 11.72 -8.74
CA ASP A 13 -16.07 12.50 -9.11
C ASP A 13 -14.79 11.65 -9.21
N TYR A 14 -14.70 10.53 -8.49
CA TYR A 14 -13.49 9.71 -8.36
C TYR A 14 -13.67 8.24 -8.83
N TRP A 15 -14.69 7.93 -9.64
CA TRP A 15 -14.79 6.60 -10.27
C TRP A 15 -13.59 6.31 -11.19
N TRP A 16 -13.07 7.32 -11.88
CA TRP A 16 -11.96 7.17 -12.82
C TRP A 16 -10.65 6.81 -12.12
N THR A 17 -10.43 7.29 -10.88
CA THR A 17 -9.23 6.91 -10.10
C THR A 17 -9.25 5.42 -9.75
N ASN A 18 -10.45 4.86 -9.55
CA ASN A 18 -10.70 3.43 -9.32
C ASN A 18 -10.34 2.60 -10.54
N LEU A 19 -10.72 3.06 -11.73
CA LEU A 19 -10.41 2.39 -13.00
C LEU A 19 -8.92 2.48 -13.38
N LEU A 20 -8.28 3.63 -13.13
CA LEU A 20 -6.86 3.85 -13.44
C LEU A 20 -5.90 3.36 -12.34
N TYR A 21 -6.41 2.74 -11.27
CA TYR A 21 -5.60 2.25 -10.14
C TYR A 21 -4.71 3.33 -9.48
N VAL A 22 -5.13 4.59 -9.51
CA VAL A 22 -4.40 5.74 -8.90
C VAL A 22 -4.99 6.18 -7.56
N ASN A 23 -5.91 5.39 -7.00
CA ASN A 23 -6.60 5.71 -5.75
C ASN A 23 -5.67 5.92 -4.55
N ASN A 24 -4.48 5.31 -4.57
CA ASN A 24 -3.48 5.45 -3.52
C ASN A 24 -2.72 6.79 -3.59
N VAL A 25 -2.67 7.44 -4.76
CA VAL A 25 -1.89 8.67 -4.98
C VAL A 25 -2.73 9.93 -4.79
N VAL A 26 -4.02 9.86 -5.10
CA VAL A 26 -4.90 11.05 -5.13
C VAL A 26 -5.55 11.31 -3.77
N ASP A 27 -6.25 10.34 -3.19
CA ASP A 27 -6.92 10.53 -1.90
C ASP A 27 -7.40 9.19 -1.32
N THR A 28 -6.64 8.62 -0.37
CA THR A 28 -7.00 7.35 0.31
C THR A 28 -8.20 7.47 1.24
N LYS A 29 -8.67 8.69 1.53
CA LYS A 29 -9.83 8.94 2.42
C LYS A 29 -11.17 9.09 1.68
N LYS A 30 -11.15 9.29 0.36
CA LYS A 30 -12.34 9.53 -0.48
C LYS A 30 -12.49 8.46 -1.56
N LEU A 31 -12.40 7.20 -1.16
CA LEU A 31 -12.46 6.05 -2.05
C LEU A 31 -13.91 5.62 -2.25
N CYS A 32 -14.38 5.46 -3.49
CA CYS A 32 -15.71 4.89 -3.77
C CYS A 32 -15.81 3.40 -3.39
N PHE A 33 -14.73 2.65 -3.56
CA PHE A 33 -14.63 1.28 -3.06
C PHE A 33 -13.42 1.20 -2.15
N GLY A 34 -13.62 1.08 -0.84
CA GLY A 34 -12.51 0.96 0.10
C GLY A 34 -11.50 -0.11 -0.35
N TRP A 35 -11.94 -1.33 -0.61
CA TRP A 35 -11.07 -2.43 -1.06
C TRP A 35 -10.26 -2.15 -2.35
N SER A 36 -10.69 -1.24 -3.24
CA SER A 36 -9.94 -0.95 -4.46
C SER A 36 -8.54 -0.38 -4.20
N TRP A 37 -8.30 0.18 -3.01
CA TRP A 37 -6.96 0.63 -2.60
C TRP A 37 -5.94 -0.51 -2.66
N TYR A 38 -6.36 -1.73 -2.30
CA TYR A 38 -5.51 -2.92 -2.34
C TYR A 38 -5.27 -3.35 -3.78
N LEU A 39 -6.32 -3.40 -4.60
CA LEU A 39 -6.20 -3.78 -6.02
C LEU A 39 -5.29 -2.81 -6.80
N ALA A 40 -5.34 -1.51 -6.49
CA ALA A 40 -4.44 -0.51 -7.05
C ALA A 40 -2.98 -0.72 -6.67
N ASN A 41 -2.74 -1.11 -5.42
CA ASN A 41 -1.42 -1.42 -4.91
C ASN A 41 -0.81 -2.67 -5.60
N ASP A 42 -1.60 -3.71 -5.84
CA ASP A 42 -1.18 -4.91 -6.57
C ASP A 42 -0.73 -4.59 -8.01
N MET A 43 -1.44 -3.71 -8.72
CA MET A 43 -1.05 -3.28 -10.06
C MET A 43 0.25 -2.49 -10.08
N GLN A 44 0.50 -1.66 -9.06
CA GLN A 44 1.76 -0.93 -8.92
C GLN A 44 2.94 -1.88 -8.70
N PHE A 45 2.77 -2.90 -7.87
CA PHE A 45 3.80 -3.94 -7.70
C PHE A 45 4.03 -4.74 -8.97
N PHE A 46 2.99 -5.01 -9.76
CA PHE A 46 3.13 -5.65 -11.07
C PHE A 46 3.99 -4.82 -12.03
N VAL A 47 3.77 -3.50 -12.07
CA VAL A 47 4.57 -2.58 -12.90
C VAL A 47 6.00 -2.43 -12.38
N ILE A 48 6.22 -2.41 -11.06
CA ILE A 48 7.56 -2.26 -10.45
C ILE A 48 8.40 -3.54 -10.56
N THR A 49 7.76 -4.71 -10.57
CA THR A 49 8.43 -6.03 -10.64
C THR A 49 9.49 -6.14 -11.75
N PRO A 50 9.22 -5.82 -13.03
CA PRO A 50 10.25 -5.86 -14.08
C PRO A 50 11.42 -4.92 -13.79
N PHE A 51 11.20 -3.76 -13.16
CA PHE A 51 12.28 -2.84 -12.78
C PHE A 51 13.17 -3.38 -11.66
N ILE A 52 12.67 -4.29 -10.82
CA ILE A 52 13.48 -5.00 -9.81
C ILE A 52 14.21 -6.20 -10.44
N LEU A 53 13.55 -6.91 -11.36
CA LEU A 53 14.11 -8.11 -12.00
C LEU A 53 15.17 -7.80 -13.06
N LEU A 54 15.06 -6.70 -13.81
CA LEU A 54 16.04 -6.32 -14.83
C LEU A 54 17.46 -6.07 -14.27
N PRO A 55 17.65 -5.32 -13.16
CA PRO A 55 18.95 -5.18 -12.51
C PRO A 55 19.50 -6.50 -11.97
N LEU A 56 18.64 -7.39 -11.49
CA LEU A 56 19.04 -8.71 -10.99
C LEU A 56 19.61 -9.60 -12.11
N PHE A 57 19.07 -9.49 -13.33
CA PHE A 57 19.58 -10.20 -14.49
C PHE A 57 20.96 -9.70 -14.91
N TRP A 58 21.20 -8.38 -14.84
CA TRP A 58 22.48 -7.79 -15.23
C TRP A 58 23.57 -7.91 -14.15
N SER A 59 23.19 -7.79 -12.87
CA SER A 59 24.09 -7.89 -11.74
C SER A 59 23.38 -8.46 -10.52
N ARG A 60 23.80 -9.67 -10.10
CA ARG A 60 23.26 -10.34 -8.91
C ARG A 60 23.42 -9.50 -7.63
N ILE A 61 24.48 -8.71 -7.55
CA ILE A 61 24.77 -7.87 -6.37
C ILE A 61 23.80 -6.68 -6.31
N ALA A 62 23.54 -6.02 -7.44
CA ALA A 62 22.61 -4.89 -7.48
C ALA A 62 21.19 -5.32 -7.10
N GLY A 63 20.72 -6.45 -7.66
CA GLY A 63 19.42 -7.02 -7.29
C GLY A 63 19.34 -7.44 -5.82
N ALA A 64 20.40 -8.06 -5.27
CA ALA A 64 20.45 -8.44 -3.86
C ALA A 64 20.39 -7.23 -2.91
N VAL A 65 21.08 -6.13 -3.25
CA VAL A 65 21.03 -4.88 -2.46
C VAL A 65 19.61 -4.28 -2.49
N ILE A 66 18.97 -4.21 -3.65
CA ILE A 66 17.60 -3.70 -3.78
C ILE A 66 16.63 -4.54 -2.93
N MET A 67 16.71 -5.86 -3.03
CA MET A 67 15.87 -6.77 -2.24
C MET A 67 16.09 -6.59 -0.73
N PHE A 68 17.35 -6.45 -0.31
CA PHE A 68 17.68 -6.21 1.09
C PHE A 68 17.09 -4.88 1.60
N LEU A 69 17.19 -3.80 0.82
CA LEU A 69 16.61 -2.50 1.16
C LEU A 69 15.08 -2.55 1.26
N LEU A 70 14.40 -3.28 0.36
CA LEU A 70 12.96 -3.45 0.41
C LEU A 70 12.51 -4.22 1.67
N LEU A 71 13.23 -5.28 2.03
CA LEU A 71 12.96 -6.06 3.25
C LEU A 71 13.16 -5.21 4.51
N LEU A 72 14.24 -4.42 4.55
CA LEU A 72 14.47 -3.47 5.64
C LEU A 72 13.34 -2.44 5.72
N GLY A 73 12.87 -1.92 4.59
CA GLY A 73 11.72 -1.01 4.53
C GLY A 73 10.45 -1.63 5.13
N CYS A 74 10.13 -2.89 4.78
CA CYS A 74 9.00 -3.61 5.37
C CYS A 74 9.12 -3.77 6.88
N TRP A 75 10.30 -4.14 7.38
CA TRP A 75 10.56 -4.25 8.82
C TRP A 75 10.45 -2.92 9.54
N ILE A 76 11.06 -1.86 9.01
CA ILE A 76 11.03 -0.52 9.61
C ILE A 76 9.62 0.04 9.62
N SER A 77 8.87 -0.10 8.52
CA SER A 77 7.47 0.36 8.43
C SER A 77 6.57 -0.35 9.45
N SER A 78 6.74 -1.67 9.58
CA SER A 78 5.96 -2.46 10.54
C SER A 78 6.34 -2.10 11.98
N GLY A 79 7.64 -1.91 12.25
CA GLY A 79 8.14 -1.48 13.55
C GLY A 79 7.73 -0.06 13.93
N SER A 80 7.74 0.88 12.97
CA SER A 80 7.35 2.26 13.21
C SER A 80 5.86 2.38 13.51
N VAL A 81 5.00 1.74 12.71
CA VAL A 81 3.55 1.68 12.96
C VAL A 81 3.28 1.05 14.33
N SER A 82 4.01 0.00 14.71
CA SER A 82 3.90 -0.60 16.03
C SER A 82 4.30 0.34 17.17
N ALA A 83 5.37 1.10 17.01
CA ALA A 83 5.82 2.08 17.99
C ALA A 83 4.85 3.25 18.14
N TYR A 84 4.30 3.77 17.03
CA TYR A 84 3.34 4.88 17.04
C TYR A 84 2.02 4.49 17.72
N HIS A 85 1.54 3.26 17.51
CA HIS A 85 0.29 2.77 18.06
C HIS A 85 0.45 1.96 19.35
N LYS A 86 1.66 1.84 19.90
CA LYS A 86 2.02 1.04 21.09
C LYS A 86 1.39 -0.37 21.07
N TYR A 87 1.52 -1.09 19.96
CA TYR A 87 1.02 -2.47 19.90
C TYR A 87 1.88 -3.37 20.80
N GLY A 88 1.26 -4.03 21.79
CA GLY A 88 1.94 -5.04 22.61
C GLY A 88 2.25 -6.31 21.82
N PRO A 89 3.07 -7.24 22.35
CA PRO A 89 3.44 -8.49 21.68
C PRO A 89 2.26 -9.40 21.30
N ASN A 90 1.06 -9.10 21.80
CA ASN A 90 -0.18 -9.83 21.54
C ASN A 90 -1.10 -9.11 20.51
N GLY A 91 -0.65 -8.03 19.87
CA GLY A 91 -1.41 -7.29 18.84
C GLY A 91 -2.60 -6.47 19.36
N VAL A 92 -2.95 -6.58 20.64
CA VAL A 92 -3.93 -5.72 21.31
C VAL A 92 -3.18 -4.50 21.84
N GLY A 93 -3.33 -3.36 21.17
CA GLY A 93 -2.76 -2.08 21.60
C GLY A 93 -3.21 -1.76 23.02
N GLY A 94 -2.24 -1.55 23.90
CA GLY A 94 -2.47 -1.15 25.28
C GLY A 94 -2.96 0.29 25.33
N ASN A 95 -4.27 0.46 25.40
CA ASN A 95 -4.89 1.62 26.04
C ASN A 95 -5.36 1.20 27.44
N GLU A 96 -4.41 0.76 28.28
CA GLU A 96 -4.47 0.83 29.74
C GLU A 96 -3.05 1.13 30.25
#